data_AF-A0AAV2SH05-F1
#
_entry.id   AF-A0AAV2SH05-F1
#
_cell.length_a   1.000
_cell.length_b   1.000
_cell.length_c   1.000
_cell.angle_alpha   90.00
_cell.angle_beta   90.00
_cell.angle_gamma   90.00
#
_symmetry.space_group_name_H-M   'P 1'
#
loop_
_entity.id
_entity.type
_entity.pdbx_description
1 polymer ?
#
loop_
_entity_poly.entity_id
_entity_poly.type
_entity_poly.pdbx_seq_one_letter_code
_entity_poly.pdbx_strand_id
1 'polypeptide(L)'
;MAVPNRRDILEPMISDQEGTSWREKILNRLLAKFSIDELLDLPIDVRSSLNTSVGIFHSHYIKKLTAVNNDFSEFLQNESKWLDSQMYLDDAALQYFNGNTSSIGDLHSAVQTDDVNPQVLLPEDADDGVRQADSFSGDRNEDTDSSKKRTHDYCVDDGQTAQVEVPKKKKRGRPKGSKNYGPKRTKSQRRQPKRSGSPVRRPGRPHKEWSELSGRSKQRASKVLLQGHSTEELLLAARRLAEKNGKHELYSALSLAIDIEKKSSKQVMSKKGRGPIPFSEDEAVCINIEQDLPKRVYQELRLSGLTKRASIYPPYHKVKDAKIACYPEGIRVSHNMVEVPLQSLLNHTADRILSLKKETIASLQSNDHSGRIKLILSVKWGSDGSSGSSEFRQRFITDSMRESNDADLFCTSMVPLHLKLNEEIVWQNPTPPNVRFCRPIRLQLGKETPEMAFEAQLRVENQIRELKPYSTNITVLTPSRVLNNEEVAMNIKHENDMVPVQVSVDVYFHLQQTVIDPTMISAVSATNASISCHICCSNPDPFDQRQLNTASTSRNVNPESFKYVISPL
;
A
#
# COMPACT_ATOMS: atom_id res chain seq x y z
N MET A 1 -20.65 6.58 -41.02
CA MET A 1 -22.01 6.00 -41.07
C MET A 1 -22.76 6.52 -39.85
N ALA A 2 -24.02 6.93 -39.96
CA ALA A 2 -24.76 7.41 -38.79
C ALA A 2 -24.97 6.27 -37.80
N VAL A 3 -24.65 6.48 -36.52
CA VAL A 3 -24.86 5.49 -35.46
C VAL A 3 -26.38 5.27 -35.29
N PRO A 4 -26.88 4.04 -35.38
CA PRO A 4 -28.32 3.77 -35.25
C PRO A 4 -28.79 4.06 -33.83
N ASN A 5 -30.04 4.52 -33.68
CA ASN A 5 -30.63 4.75 -32.36
C ASN A 5 -30.86 3.40 -31.65
N ARG A 6 -30.96 3.41 -30.32
CA ARG A 6 -31.25 2.18 -29.55
C ARG A 6 -32.58 1.54 -29.96
N ARG A 7 -33.58 2.37 -30.32
CA ARG A 7 -34.87 1.89 -30.87
C ARG A 7 -34.68 1.01 -32.10
N ASP A 8 -33.82 1.43 -33.05
CA ASP A 8 -33.59 0.72 -34.31
C ASP A 8 -32.99 -0.69 -34.12
N ILE A 9 -32.36 -0.93 -32.96
CA ILE A 9 -31.78 -2.21 -32.59
C ILE A 9 -32.83 -3.12 -31.94
N LEU A 10 -33.63 -2.56 -31.03
CA LEU A 10 -34.55 -3.32 -30.16
C LEU A 10 -35.92 -3.60 -30.79
N GLU A 11 -36.48 -2.67 -31.56
CA GLU A 11 -37.88 -2.74 -32.01
C GLU A 11 -38.22 -3.98 -32.86
N PRO A 12 -37.31 -4.56 -33.68
CA PRO A 12 -37.61 -5.82 -34.34
C PRO A 12 -37.32 -7.08 -33.48
N MET A 13 -36.80 -6.97 -32.23
CA MET A 13 -36.41 -8.14 -31.40
C MET A 13 -37.58 -8.75 -30.63
N ILE A 14 -38.73 -8.07 -30.64
CA ILE A 14 -39.92 -8.39 -29.83
C ILE A 14 -40.64 -9.64 -30.36
N SER A 15 -40.46 -9.97 -31.64
CA SER A 15 -41.13 -11.10 -32.30
C SER A 15 -40.41 -12.44 -32.19
N ASP A 16 -39.13 -12.47 -31.79
CA ASP A 16 -38.27 -13.65 -31.98
C ASP A 16 -38.00 -14.36 -30.65
N GLN A 17 -38.86 -15.31 -30.27
CA GLN A 17 -38.74 -16.12 -29.04
C GLN A 17 -37.74 -17.29 -29.10
N GLU A 18 -36.77 -17.29 -30.02
CA GLU A 18 -35.83 -18.41 -30.13
C GLU A 18 -34.43 -18.11 -29.54
N GLY A 19 -34.10 -18.86 -28.49
CA GLY A 19 -32.85 -19.56 -28.16
C GLY A 19 -31.49 -18.85 -28.12
N THR A 20 -31.31 -17.73 -28.80
CA THR A 20 -30.02 -17.03 -28.89
C THR A 20 -29.91 -15.91 -27.84
N SER A 21 -28.71 -15.76 -27.28
CA SER A 21 -28.42 -14.74 -26.27
C SER A 21 -28.73 -13.34 -26.82
N TRP A 22 -29.48 -12.54 -26.06
CA TRP A 22 -29.84 -11.16 -26.44
C TRP A 22 -28.62 -10.33 -26.84
N ARG A 23 -27.48 -10.56 -26.19
CA ARG A 23 -26.21 -9.89 -26.51
C ARG A 23 -25.76 -10.14 -27.95
N GLU A 24 -25.89 -11.38 -28.42
CA GLU A 24 -25.48 -11.79 -29.77
C GLU A 24 -26.44 -11.24 -30.82
N LYS A 25 -27.75 -11.26 -30.55
CA LYS A 25 -28.75 -10.65 -31.44
C LYS A 25 -28.55 -9.13 -31.59
N ILE A 26 -28.27 -8.43 -30.49
CA ILE A 26 -27.96 -6.99 -30.51
C ILE A 26 -26.71 -6.73 -31.36
N LEU A 27 -25.66 -7.52 -31.15
CA LEU A 27 -24.41 -7.37 -31.88
C LEU A 27 -24.60 -7.62 -33.38
N ASN A 28 -25.26 -8.71 -33.76
CA ASN A 28 -25.49 -9.06 -35.17
C ASN A 28 -26.32 -7.99 -35.90
N ARG A 29 -27.32 -7.40 -35.23
CA ARG A 29 -28.10 -6.30 -35.82
C ARG A 29 -27.29 -5.03 -35.96
N LEU A 30 -26.46 -4.73 -34.98
CA LEU A 30 -25.56 -3.59 -35.04
C LEU A 30 -24.58 -3.74 -36.21
N LEU A 31 -23.99 -4.93 -36.39
CA LEU A 31 -23.14 -5.23 -37.55
C LEU A 31 -23.89 -5.11 -38.88
N ALA A 32 -25.11 -5.64 -38.96
CA ALA A 32 -25.96 -5.51 -40.15
C ALA A 32 -26.29 -4.04 -40.49
N LYS A 33 -26.54 -3.19 -39.47
CA LYS A 33 -26.76 -1.75 -39.68
C LYS A 33 -25.52 -1.03 -40.18
N PHE A 34 -24.33 -1.49 -39.80
CA PHE A 34 -23.06 -0.98 -40.33
C PHE A 34 -22.62 -1.67 -41.63
N SER A 35 -23.42 -2.59 -42.19
CA SER A 35 -23.07 -3.38 -43.38
C SER A 35 -21.74 -4.14 -43.22
N ILE A 36 -21.52 -4.73 -42.04
CA ILE A 36 -20.38 -5.59 -41.73
C ILE A 36 -20.88 -7.03 -41.64
N ASP A 37 -20.26 -7.92 -42.40
CA ASP A 37 -20.66 -9.33 -42.48
C ASP A 37 -20.22 -10.12 -41.24
N GLU A 38 -18.95 -9.97 -40.82
CA GLU A 38 -18.43 -10.67 -39.65
C GLU A 38 -17.74 -9.73 -38.65
N LEU A 39 -17.91 -10.01 -37.35
CA LEU A 39 -17.24 -9.24 -36.30
C LEU A 39 -15.71 -9.27 -36.46
N LEU A 40 -15.15 -10.35 -37.03
CA LEU A 40 -13.71 -10.55 -37.20
C LEU A 40 -13.07 -9.56 -38.19
N ASP A 41 -13.86 -8.91 -39.04
CA ASP A 41 -13.39 -7.93 -40.02
C ASP A 41 -12.97 -6.60 -39.36
N LEU A 42 -13.31 -6.42 -38.08
CA LEU A 42 -13.00 -5.21 -37.33
C LEU A 42 -11.65 -5.29 -36.60
N PRO A 43 -10.92 -4.15 -36.47
CA PRO A 43 -9.75 -4.03 -35.61
C PRO A 43 -10.01 -4.55 -34.17
N ILE A 44 -8.97 -5.09 -33.52
CA ILE A 44 -9.08 -5.75 -32.20
C ILE A 44 -9.64 -4.79 -31.13
N ASP A 45 -9.17 -3.55 -31.14
CA ASP A 45 -9.61 -2.45 -30.29
C ASP A 45 -11.08 -2.11 -30.53
N VAL A 46 -11.51 -1.99 -31.80
CA VAL A 46 -12.92 -1.74 -32.15
C VAL A 46 -13.82 -2.91 -31.74
N ARG A 47 -13.38 -4.16 -31.91
CA ARG A 47 -14.11 -5.35 -31.44
C ARG A 47 -14.29 -5.36 -29.93
N SER A 48 -13.25 -5.01 -29.19
CA SER A 48 -13.30 -4.94 -27.72
C SER A 48 -14.24 -3.83 -27.26
N SER A 49 -14.13 -2.65 -27.88
CA SER A 49 -14.99 -1.48 -27.63
C SER A 49 -16.46 -1.77 -27.92
N LEU A 50 -16.78 -2.42 -29.05
CA LEU A 50 -18.13 -2.85 -29.40
C LEU A 50 -18.70 -3.88 -28.43
N ASN A 51 -17.93 -4.91 -28.06
CA ASN A 51 -18.39 -5.92 -27.10
C ASN A 51 -18.71 -5.31 -25.73
N THR A 52 -17.93 -4.32 -25.31
CA THR A 52 -18.14 -3.57 -24.07
C THR A 52 -19.41 -2.72 -24.17
N SER A 53 -19.55 -1.94 -25.25
CA SER A 53 -20.71 -1.10 -25.54
C SER A 53 -22.02 -1.90 -25.53
N VAL A 54 -22.04 -3.04 -26.23
CA VAL A 54 -23.20 -3.94 -26.29
C VAL A 54 -23.49 -4.57 -24.92
N GLY A 55 -22.47 -4.87 -24.12
CA GLY A 55 -22.63 -5.40 -22.76
C GLY A 55 -23.28 -4.39 -21.81
N ILE A 56 -22.84 -3.13 -21.84
CA ILE A 56 -23.42 -2.04 -21.05
C ILE A 56 -24.86 -1.79 -21.50
N PHE A 57 -25.08 -1.68 -22.80
CA PHE A 57 -26.41 -1.49 -23.38
C PHE A 57 -27.39 -2.59 -22.96
N HIS A 58 -26.99 -3.86 -23.06
CA HIS A 58 -27.80 -4.99 -22.64
C HIS A 58 -28.14 -4.93 -21.15
N SER A 59 -27.16 -4.60 -20.29
CA SER A 59 -27.37 -4.50 -18.85
C SER A 59 -28.36 -3.39 -18.48
N HIS A 60 -28.26 -2.24 -19.15
CA HIS A 60 -29.19 -1.12 -18.96
C HIS A 60 -30.60 -1.46 -19.46
N TYR A 61 -30.71 -2.15 -20.60
CA TYR A 61 -31.98 -2.60 -21.14
C TYR A 61 -32.69 -3.54 -20.15
N ILE A 62 -32.02 -4.58 -19.66
CA ILE A 62 -32.62 -5.52 -18.69
C ILE A 62 -33.03 -4.80 -17.40
N LYS A 63 -32.20 -3.90 -16.86
CA LYS A 63 -32.54 -3.14 -15.65
C LYS A 63 -33.78 -2.26 -15.81
N LYS A 64 -33.95 -1.63 -16.98
CA LYS A 64 -35.13 -0.79 -17.25
C LYS A 64 -36.38 -1.63 -17.54
N LEU A 65 -36.23 -2.78 -18.21
CA LEU A 65 -37.33 -3.70 -18.47
C LEU A 65 -37.86 -4.35 -17.18
N THR A 66 -36.97 -4.75 -16.26
CA THR A 66 -37.38 -5.33 -14.97
C THR A 66 -38.05 -4.30 -14.06
N ALA A 67 -37.72 -3.01 -14.18
CA ALA A 67 -38.34 -1.94 -13.41
C ALA A 67 -39.84 -1.76 -13.73
N VAL A 68 -40.29 -2.13 -14.92
CA VAL A 68 -41.70 -2.13 -15.34
C VAL A 68 -42.31 -3.53 -15.35
N ASN A 69 -41.84 -4.42 -14.46
CA ASN A 69 -42.34 -5.80 -14.33
C ASN A 69 -42.32 -6.63 -15.64
N ASN A 70 -41.35 -6.34 -16.53
CA ASN A 70 -41.27 -6.93 -17.86
C ASN A 70 -42.46 -6.62 -18.79
N ASP A 71 -43.25 -5.59 -18.51
CA ASP A 71 -44.23 -5.07 -19.47
C ASP A 71 -43.52 -4.22 -20.53
N PHE A 72 -43.44 -4.77 -21.73
CA PHE A 72 -42.76 -4.12 -22.84
C PHE A 72 -43.49 -2.89 -23.37
N SER A 73 -44.83 -2.87 -23.33
CA SER A 73 -45.60 -1.72 -23.80
C SER A 73 -45.38 -0.51 -22.89
N GLU A 74 -45.33 -0.76 -21.59
CA GLU A 74 -45.00 0.24 -20.58
C GLU A 74 -43.54 0.71 -20.69
N PHE A 75 -42.59 -0.21 -20.92
CA PHE A 75 -41.18 0.13 -21.16
C PHE A 75 -41.01 1.11 -22.32
N LEU A 76 -41.63 0.83 -23.48
CA LEU A 76 -41.51 1.70 -24.66
C LEU A 76 -42.03 3.12 -24.41
N GLN A 77 -43.11 3.25 -23.64
CA GLN A 77 -43.70 4.55 -23.32
C GLN A 77 -42.82 5.33 -22.33
N ASN A 78 -42.39 4.67 -21.24
CA ASN A 78 -41.62 5.30 -20.17
C ASN A 78 -40.20 5.70 -20.62
N GLU A 79 -39.60 4.95 -21.54
CA GLU A 79 -38.19 5.10 -21.92
C GLU A 79 -37.98 5.64 -23.35
N SER A 80 -38.98 6.33 -23.92
CA SER A 80 -38.90 6.93 -25.27
C SER A 80 -37.63 7.75 -25.49
N LYS A 81 -37.31 8.66 -24.55
CA LYS A 81 -36.07 9.48 -24.58
C LYS A 81 -34.80 8.65 -24.55
N TRP A 82 -34.78 7.55 -23.79
CA TRP A 82 -33.63 6.67 -23.71
C TRP A 82 -33.45 5.88 -25.01
N LEU A 83 -34.55 5.42 -25.62
CA LEU A 83 -34.55 4.69 -26.89
C LEU A 83 -34.13 5.54 -28.08
N ASP A 84 -34.45 6.84 -28.06
CA ASP A 84 -34.11 7.79 -29.13
C ASP A 84 -32.67 8.34 -29.04
N SER A 85 -31.90 7.94 -28.01
CA SER A 85 -30.51 8.37 -27.83
C SER A 85 -29.52 7.51 -28.65
N GLN A 86 -28.56 8.17 -29.29
CA GLN A 86 -27.44 7.56 -30.04
C GLN A 86 -26.23 7.19 -29.15
N MET A 87 -26.21 7.64 -27.89
CA MET A 87 -25.04 7.54 -27.03
C MET A 87 -24.97 6.19 -26.30
N TYR A 88 -24.55 5.13 -26.96
CA TYR A 88 -24.26 3.83 -26.31
C TYR A 88 -23.01 3.14 -26.82
N LEU A 89 -22.35 3.69 -27.83
CA LEU A 89 -21.07 3.21 -28.31
C LEU A 89 -19.94 3.97 -27.60
N ASP A 90 -18.94 3.21 -27.19
CA ASP A 90 -17.67 3.71 -26.67
C ASP A 90 -16.88 4.46 -27.76
N ASP A 91 -16.00 5.38 -27.34
CA ASP A 91 -15.37 6.38 -28.21
C ASP A 91 -14.56 5.74 -29.35
N ALA A 92 -13.89 4.62 -29.10
CA ALA A 92 -13.10 3.93 -30.12
C ALA A 92 -13.99 3.37 -31.24
N ALA A 93 -15.12 2.74 -30.90
CA ALA A 93 -16.09 2.29 -31.90
C ALA A 93 -16.73 3.49 -32.62
N LEU A 94 -17.09 4.54 -31.88
CA LEU A 94 -17.72 5.74 -32.44
C LEU A 94 -16.80 6.45 -33.45
N GLN A 95 -15.52 6.61 -33.12
CA GLN A 95 -14.50 7.20 -34.01
C GLN A 95 -14.31 6.36 -35.28
N TYR A 96 -14.26 5.04 -35.13
CA TYR A 96 -14.14 4.11 -36.26
C TYR A 96 -15.31 4.23 -37.24
N PHE A 97 -16.56 4.20 -36.74
CA PHE A 97 -17.75 4.26 -37.59
C PHE A 97 -18.02 5.65 -38.18
N ASN A 98 -17.51 6.71 -37.56
CA ASN A 98 -17.59 8.07 -38.08
C ASN A 98 -16.49 8.39 -39.10
N GLY A 99 -15.52 7.49 -39.33
CA GLY A 99 -14.47 7.68 -40.33
C GLY A 99 -13.34 8.63 -39.91
N ASN A 100 -13.24 8.96 -38.61
CA ASN A 100 -12.17 9.80 -38.08
C ASN A 100 -10.93 8.95 -37.75
N THR A 101 -10.24 8.44 -38.75
CA THR A 101 -8.98 7.67 -38.57
C THR A 101 -7.75 8.59 -38.60
N SER A 102 -7.77 9.70 -37.86
CA SER A 102 -6.57 10.49 -37.64
C SER A 102 -5.77 9.87 -36.48
N SER A 103 -4.71 9.13 -36.84
CA SER A 103 -3.63 8.62 -35.98
C SER A 103 -4.04 7.90 -34.68
N ILE A 104 -4.45 6.63 -34.80
CA ILE A 104 -4.39 5.64 -33.71
C ILE A 104 -2.92 5.26 -33.55
N GLY A 105 -2.13 6.15 -32.93
CA GLY A 105 -0.69 5.96 -32.75
C GLY A 105 -0.13 6.79 -31.60
N ASP A 106 -0.69 7.98 -31.36
CA ASP A 106 -0.16 8.91 -30.36
C ASP A 106 -1.30 9.61 -29.60
N LEU A 107 -2.00 8.89 -28.72
CA LEU A 107 -2.87 9.51 -27.71
C LEU A 107 -3.10 8.56 -26.52
N HIS A 108 -2.08 8.43 -25.69
CA HIS A 108 -2.21 7.96 -24.32
C HIS A 108 -2.02 9.16 -23.37
N SER A 109 -2.95 10.11 -23.41
CA SER A 109 -3.18 11.09 -22.32
C SER A 109 -4.32 12.02 -22.69
N ALA A 110 -5.25 12.20 -21.75
CA ALA A 110 -6.42 13.08 -21.75
C ALA A 110 -7.71 12.49 -22.36
N VAL A 111 -8.47 11.79 -21.50
CA VAL A 111 -9.93 11.80 -21.55
C VAL A 111 -10.42 12.20 -20.16
N GLN A 112 -10.99 13.40 -20.06
CA GLN A 112 -12.00 13.74 -19.05
C GLN A 112 -13.26 12.96 -19.43
N THR A 113 -13.72 12.10 -18.52
CA THR A 113 -15.08 11.58 -18.57
C THR A 113 -15.85 12.23 -17.44
N ASP A 114 -16.80 13.08 -17.80
CA ASP A 114 -17.91 13.45 -16.93
C ASP A 114 -18.83 12.23 -16.76
N ASP A 115 -19.22 11.98 -15.52
CA ASP A 115 -20.38 11.21 -15.04
C ASP A 115 -20.99 10.14 -15.97
N VAL A 116 -20.50 8.90 -15.88
CA VAL A 116 -21.38 7.70 -15.90
C VAL A 116 -20.76 6.60 -15.02
N ASN A 117 -21.49 6.23 -13.97
CA ASN A 117 -21.25 5.08 -13.10
C ASN A 117 -21.86 3.80 -13.73
N PRO A 118 -21.07 2.74 -14.02
CA PRO A 118 -21.61 1.39 -14.15
C PRO A 118 -21.03 0.48 -13.06
N GLN A 119 -21.80 0.32 -11.98
CA GLN A 119 -21.67 -0.81 -11.06
C GLN A 119 -21.77 -2.13 -11.84
N VAL A 120 -20.80 -3.03 -11.67
CA VAL A 120 -20.92 -4.45 -12.04
C VAL A 120 -20.66 -5.28 -10.78
N LEU A 121 -21.76 -5.78 -10.22
CA LEU A 121 -21.80 -6.96 -9.35
C LEU A 121 -21.76 -8.20 -10.24
N LEU A 122 -20.84 -9.12 -9.95
CA LEU A 122 -20.91 -10.50 -10.42
C LEU A 122 -21.98 -11.24 -9.59
N PRO A 123 -22.81 -12.12 -10.19
CA PRO A 123 -23.69 -13.00 -9.41
C PRO A 123 -22.90 -14.18 -8.86
N GLU A 124 -23.02 -14.42 -7.54
CA GLU A 124 -22.69 -15.69 -6.91
C GLU A 124 -23.89 -16.64 -7.01
N ASP A 125 -23.55 -17.91 -7.22
CA ASP A 125 -24.44 -19.02 -7.51
C ASP A 125 -25.46 -19.30 -6.40
N ALA A 126 -26.63 -19.75 -6.86
CA ALA A 126 -27.72 -20.28 -6.06
C ALA A 126 -27.30 -21.55 -5.32
N ASP A 127 -27.57 -21.60 -4.01
CA ASP A 127 -27.66 -22.85 -3.25
C ASP A 127 -29.08 -22.99 -2.70
N ASP A 128 -29.80 -23.94 -3.27
CA ASP A 128 -31.15 -24.34 -2.91
C ASP A 128 -31.12 -25.15 -1.61
N GLY A 129 -31.58 -24.54 -0.51
CA GLY A 129 -31.67 -25.14 0.81
C GLY A 129 -33.05 -24.98 1.44
N VAL A 130 -34.07 -25.57 0.81
CA VAL A 130 -35.44 -25.71 1.34
C VAL A 130 -35.42 -26.34 2.73
N ARG A 131 -35.86 -25.59 3.76
CA ARG A 131 -36.44 -26.18 4.98
C ARG A 131 -37.73 -25.47 5.37
N GLN A 132 -38.67 -26.34 5.68
CA GLN A 132 -40.10 -26.12 5.85
C GLN A 132 -40.47 -25.17 7.00
N ALA A 133 -41.62 -24.54 6.75
CA ALA A 133 -42.56 -23.96 7.68
C ALA A 133 -42.58 -24.57 9.09
N ASP A 134 -42.76 -23.69 10.08
CA ASP A 134 -43.94 -23.80 10.94
C ASP A 134 -44.39 -22.41 11.42
N SER A 135 -45.66 -22.16 11.17
CA SER A 135 -46.49 -21.07 11.63
C SER A 135 -46.80 -21.19 13.12
N PHE A 136 -46.69 -20.11 13.90
CA PHE A 136 -47.59 -19.90 15.03
C PHE A 136 -47.82 -18.41 15.28
N SER A 137 -49.10 -18.05 15.21
CA SER A 137 -49.69 -16.75 15.54
C SER A 137 -49.91 -16.62 17.05
N GLY A 138 -49.93 -15.39 17.56
CA GLY A 138 -50.39 -15.10 18.92
C GLY A 138 -50.07 -13.70 19.41
N ASP A 139 -51.00 -12.77 19.18
CA ASP A 139 -51.11 -11.48 19.89
C ASP A 139 -51.29 -11.68 21.42
N ARG A 140 -50.67 -10.81 22.24
CA ARG A 140 -51.34 -9.89 23.21
C ARG A 140 -50.41 -9.38 24.33
N ASN A 141 -50.37 -8.05 24.41
CA ASN A 141 -50.44 -7.11 25.55
C ASN A 141 -49.65 -7.28 26.88
N GLU A 142 -49.03 -6.14 27.21
CA GLU A 142 -48.98 -5.38 28.48
C GLU A 142 -48.26 -5.92 29.73
N ASP A 143 -47.30 -5.09 30.15
CA ASP A 143 -46.92 -4.68 31.51
C ASP A 143 -46.82 -5.73 32.63
N THR A 144 -45.61 -5.88 33.19
CA THR A 144 -45.34 -5.47 34.58
C THR A 144 -43.88 -5.67 35.00
N ASP A 145 -43.53 -4.83 35.96
CA ASP A 145 -42.28 -4.57 36.66
C ASP A 145 -41.74 -5.75 37.51
N SER A 146 -40.49 -5.59 37.95
CA SER A 146 -39.78 -6.23 39.08
C SER A 146 -38.91 -7.50 38.85
N SER A 147 -37.60 -7.21 38.77
CA SER A 147 -36.51 -7.81 39.57
C SER A 147 -36.49 -9.32 39.85
N LYS A 148 -35.49 -10.03 39.30
CA LYS A 148 -34.62 -10.94 40.08
C LYS A 148 -33.38 -11.42 39.30
N LYS A 149 -32.25 -11.26 39.99
CA LYS A 149 -30.91 -11.83 39.80
C LYS A 149 -30.84 -13.17 39.06
N ARG A 150 -29.96 -13.26 38.06
CA ARG A 150 -29.02 -14.38 37.91
C ARG A 150 -27.75 -13.95 37.17
N THR A 151 -26.65 -14.16 37.88
CA THR A 151 -25.25 -14.11 37.51
C THR A 151 -24.87 -15.21 36.51
N HIS A 152 -24.14 -14.89 35.44
CA HIS A 152 -22.91 -15.59 35.05
C HIS A 152 -22.22 -14.91 33.85
N ASP A 153 -20.96 -14.51 34.10
CA ASP A 153 -19.78 -14.47 33.24
C ASP A 153 -19.87 -14.03 31.78
N TYR A 154 -19.33 -12.83 31.51
CA TYR A 154 -18.36 -12.65 30.44
C TYR A 154 -17.23 -11.72 30.89
N CYS A 155 -16.02 -12.11 30.52
CA CYS A 155 -14.73 -11.62 30.95
C CYS A 155 -14.52 -10.13 30.65
N VAL A 156 -14.17 -9.39 31.70
CA VAL A 156 -13.41 -8.14 31.65
C VAL A 156 -11.94 -8.54 31.49
N ASP A 157 -11.24 -7.99 30.49
CA ASP A 157 -9.79 -7.99 30.46
C ASP A 157 -9.32 -6.53 30.45
N ASP A 158 -8.94 -6.06 31.64
CA ASP A 158 -8.40 -4.74 31.92
C ASP A 158 -6.92 -4.69 31.50
N GLY A 159 -6.61 -3.84 30.52
CA GLY A 159 -5.24 -3.58 30.07
C GLY A 159 -4.59 -2.38 30.75
N GLN A 160 -4.22 -2.50 32.03
CA GLN A 160 -3.18 -1.70 32.71
C GLN A 160 -2.43 -2.71 33.60
N THR A 161 -1.10 -2.79 33.76
CA THR A 161 0.09 -1.99 33.51
C THR A 161 1.26 -2.97 33.71
N ALA A 162 2.41 -2.83 33.03
CA ALA A 162 3.71 -3.21 33.62
C ALA A 162 4.89 -2.90 32.69
N GLN A 163 5.79 -2.06 33.18
CA GLN A 163 7.17 -2.00 32.74
C GLN A 163 7.84 -3.36 32.94
N VAL A 164 8.51 -3.87 31.91
CA VAL A 164 9.41 -5.03 32.04
C VAL A 164 10.82 -4.57 31.76
N GLU A 165 11.60 -4.44 32.84
CA GLU A 165 13.04 -4.27 32.80
C GLU A 165 13.73 -5.54 32.25
N VAL A 166 14.74 -5.31 31.42
CA VAL A 166 15.60 -6.33 30.82
C VAL A 166 16.62 -6.86 31.84
N PRO A 167 16.74 -8.19 32.08
CA PRO A 167 17.86 -8.73 32.81
C PRO A 167 18.97 -9.25 31.88
N LYS A 168 20.18 -8.76 32.16
CA LYS A 168 21.47 -9.08 31.56
C LYS A 168 21.78 -10.59 31.59
N LYS A 169 22.28 -11.13 30.46
CA LYS A 169 22.85 -12.48 30.34
C LYS A 169 24.08 -12.66 31.25
N LYS A 170 23.95 -13.44 32.34
CA LYS A 170 25.09 -13.98 33.12
C LYS A 170 25.42 -15.42 32.71
N LYS A 171 26.71 -15.65 32.49
CA LYS A 171 27.39 -16.93 32.21
C LYS A 171 26.99 -17.99 33.25
N ARG A 172 26.59 -19.19 32.81
CA ARG A 172 26.45 -20.38 33.68
C ARG A 172 27.69 -21.27 33.58
N GLY A 173 28.49 -21.24 34.64
CA GLY A 173 29.50 -22.26 34.94
C GLY A 173 28.87 -23.51 35.57
N ARG A 174 29.55 -24.64 35.38
CA ARG A 174 29.29 -25.93 36.05
C ARG A 174 29.44 -25.81 37.58
N PRO A 175 28.63 -26.56 38.35
CA PRO A 175 29.06 -27.01 39.67
C PRO A 175 29.36 -28.52 39.69
N LYS A 176 30.45 -28.85 40.38
CA LYS A 176 30.84 -30.20 40.84
C LYS A 176 29.94 -30.61 42.02
N GLY A 177 29.82 -31.92 42.23
CA GLY A 177 28.83 -32.53 43.11
C GLY A 177 29.10 -32.50 44.62
N SER A 178 28.19 -33.14 45.34
CA SER A 178 28.36 -33.56 46.73
C SER A 178 27.74 -34.95 46.93
N LYS A 179 28.38 -35.72 47.81
CA LYS A 179 28.07 -37.10 48.22
C LYS A 179 27.09 -37.09 49.41
N ASN A 180 26.38 -38.20 49.62
CA ASN A 180 26.28 -38.98 50.89
C ASN A 180 25.08 -39.96 50.82
N TYR A 181 25.32 -41.27 50.75
CA TYR A 181 25.38 -42.31 51.81
C TYR A 181 24.04 -43.02 52.09
N GLY A 182 24.04 -44.33 51.82
CA GLY A 182 23.03 -45.33 52.21
C GLY A 182 23.55 -46.74 51.90
N PRO A 183 23.24 -47.79 52.69
CA PRO A 183 24.25 -48.67 53.25
C PRO A 183 24.65 -49.89 52.40
N LYS A 184 25.89 -50.33 52.66
CA LYS A 184 26.48 -51.60 52.20
C LYS A 184 25.62 -52.78 52.64
N ARG A 185 25.20 -53.61 51.68
CA ARG A 185 24.76 -54.99 51.94
C ARG A 185 25.82 -55.97 51.42
N THR A 186 26.02 -56.99 52.23
CA THR A 186 27.16 -57.88 52.34
C THR A 186 27.25 -58.93 51.21
N LYS A 187 28.48 -59.42 51.03
CA LYS A 187 28.85 -60.53 50.15
C LYS A 187 27.96 -61.76 50.38
N SER A 188 27.27 -62.24 49.35
CA SER A 188 26.97 -63.67 49.21
C SER A 188 27.83 -64.23 48.09
N GLN A 189 28.65 -65.22 48.44
CA GLN A 189 29.42 -66.01 47.49
C GLN A 189 28.50 -66.58 46.39
N ARG A 190 28.85 -66.35 45.12
CA ARG A 190 28.35 -67.17 44.02
C ARG A 190 29.48 -67.42 43.02
N ARG A 191 30.11 -68.58 43.23
CA ARG A 191 30.78 -69.48 42.26
C ARG A 191 31.39 -68.82 41.01
N GLN A 192 32.73 -68.83 40.96
CA GLN A 192 33.49 -68.77 39.71
C GLN A 192 32.98 -69.87 38.76
N PRO A 193 32.47 -69.56 37.55
CA PRO A 193 32.45 -70.53 36.48
C PRO A 193 33.81 -70.50 35.78
N LYS A 194 34.30 -71.72 35.55
CA LYS A 194 35.52 -72.07 34.86
C LYS A 194 35.63 -71.34 33.52
N ARG A 195 36.85 -70.95 33.17
CA ARG A 195 37.26 -70.62 31.80
C ARG A 195 36.88 -71.77 30.86
N SER A 196 35.92 -71.51 29.98
CA SER A 196 35.82 -72.15 28.67
C SER A 196 34.83 -71.40 27.79
N GLY A 197 35.31 -70.84 26.68
CA GLY A 197 34.53 -70.65 25.46
C GLY A 197 33.71 -69.36 25.30
N SER A 198 34.17 -68.52 24.36
CA SER A 198 33.44 -67.50 23.57
C SER A 198 33.12 -66.12 24.20
N PRO A 199 33.34 -65.01 23.45
CA PRO A 199 33.09 -63.64 23.92
C PRO A 199 31.59 -63.34 23.94
N VAL A 200 31.07 -63.00 25.11
CA VAL A 200 29.69 -62.52 25.28
C VAL A 200 29.54 -61.16 24.57
N ARG A 201 28.94 -61.15 23.37
CA ARG A 201 28.55 -59.92 22.66
C ARG A 201 27.44 -59.23 23.46
N ARG A 202 27.73 -58.09 24.08
CA ARG A 202 26.66 -57.17 24.53
C ARG A 202 25.88 -56.74 23.28
N PRO A 203 24.54 -56.91 23.20
CA PRO A 203 23.79 -56.50 22.03
C PRO A 203 23.82 -54.97 21.94
N GLY A 204 24.74 -54.46 21.12
CA GLY A 204 24.77 -53.06 20.73
C GLY A 204 23.56 -52.75 19.84
N ARG A 205 23.25 -51.45 19.71
CA ARG A 205 22.24 -50.98 18.76
C ARG A 205 22.51 -51.57 17.37
N PRO A 206 21.50 -52.12 16.67
CA PRO A 206 21.68 -52.67 15.33
C PRO A 206 22.32 -51.64 14.40
N HIS A 207 23.34 -52.05 13.65
CA HIS A 207 23.98 -51.20 12.66
C HIS A 207 22.99 -51.02 11.50
N LYS A 208 22.67 -49.76 11.18
CA LYS A 208 21.86 -49.43 10.01
C LYS A 208 22.77 -49.16 8.82
N GLU A 209 22.31 -49.52 7.63
CA GLU A 209 22.98 -49.19 6.39
C GLU A 209 23.10 -47.67 6.20
N TRP A 210 24.14 -47.23 5.49
CA TRP A 210 24.42 -45.80 5.33
C TRP A 210 23.25 -45.03 4.71
N SER A 211 22.55 -45.65 3.75
CA SER A 211 21.36 -45.08 3.08
C SER A 211 20.26 -44.70 4.09
N GLU A 212 20.01 -45.56 5.08
CA GLU A 212 18.93 -45.46 6.08
C GLU A 212 19.26 -44.57 7.29
N LEU A 213 20.49 -44.06 7.37
CA LEU A 213 20.89 -43.14 8.43
C LEU A 213 20.29 -41.74 8.23
N SER A 214 19.78 -41.15 9.31
CA SER A 214 19.39 -39.74 9.35
C SER A 214 20.59 -38.82 9.07
N GLY A 215 20.34 -37.58 8.60
CA GLY A 215 21.41 -36.61 8.32
C GLY A 215 22.36 -36.38 9.50
N ARG A 216 21.84 -36.30 10.74
CA ARG A 216 22.65 -36.18 11.98
C ARG A 216 23.50 -37.43 12.29
N SER A 217 23.10 -38.61 11.82
CA SER A 217 23.86 -39.85 11.98
C SER A 217 24.95 -39.98 10.92
N LYS A 218 24.63 -39.65 9.66
CA LYS A 218 25.62 -39.56 8.56
C LYS A 218 26.74 -38.59 8.89
N GLN A 219 26.41 -37.41 9.43
CA GLN A 219 27.41 -36.42 9.87
C GLN A 219 28.31 -36.94 11.02
N ARG A 220 27.76 -37.72 11.96
CA ARG A 220 28.56 -38.31 13.05
C ARG A 220 29.49 -39.40 12.55
N ALA A 221 29.02 -40.23 11.61
CA ALA A 221 29.82 -41.29 11.02
C ALA A 221 30.89 -40.73 10.06
N SER A 222 30.58 -39.69 9.27
CA SER A 222 31.56 -39.02 8.41
C SER A 222 32.63 -38.25 9.20
N LYS A 223 32.34 -37.84 10.44
CA LYS A 223 33.32 -37.19 11.32
C LYS A 223 34.54 -38.07 11.61
N VAL A 224 34.36 -39.39 11.60
CA VAL A 224 35.47 -40.35 11.74
C VAL A 224 36.41 -40.28 10.54
N LEU A 225 35.86 -40.17 9.33
CA LEU A 225 36.65 -40.03 8.10
C LEU A 225 37.36 -38.67 8.02
N LEU A 226 36.72 -37.60 8.49
CA LEU A 226 37.31 -36.26 8.53
C LEU A 226 38.46 -36.11 9.53
N GLN A 227 38.58 -37.01 10.51
CA GLN A 227 39.68 -36.96 11.49
C GLN A 227 40.97 -37.60 10.97
N GLY A 228 40.89 -38.43 9.92
CA GLY A 228 42.02 -39.21 9.42
C GLY A 228 42.53 -38.82 8.02
N HIS A 229 41.80 -37.95 7.29
CA HIS A 229 42.09 -37.68 5.88
C HIS A 229 41.98 -36.19 5.53
N SER A 230 42.81 -35.75 4.59
CA SER A 230 42.77 -34.39 4.04
C SER A 230 41.62 -34.20 3.04
N THR A 231 41.29 -32.95 2.70
CA THR A 231 40.24 -32.64 1.71
C THR A 231 40.58 -33.20 0.32
N GLU A 232 41.83 -33.06 -0.09
CA GLU A 232 42.35 -33.56 -1.37
C GLU A 232 42.25 -35.10 -1.44
N GLU A 233 42.62 -35.79 -0.36
CA GLU A 233 42.54 -37.26 -0.27
C GLU A 233 41.10 -37.76 -0.40
N LEU A 234 40.16 -37.11 0.30
CA LEU A 234 38.75 -37.48 0.26
C LEU A 234 38.11 -37.20 -1.11
N LEU A 235 38.49 -36.10 -1.77
CA LEU A 235 38.03 -35.77 -3.12
C LEU A 235 38.57 -36.76 -4.16
N LEU A 236 39.84 -37.13 -4.07
CA LEU A 236 40.44 -38.13 -4.97
C LEU A 236 39.84 -39.52 -4.76
N ALA A 237 39.61 -39.92 -3.49
CA ALA A 237 38.96 -41.18 -3.15
C ALA A 237 37.53 -41.23 -3.67
N ALA A 238 36.76 -40.15 -3.52
CA ALA A 238 35.41 -40.03 -4.05
C ALA A 238 35.40 -40.11 -5.60
N ARG A 239 36.37 -39.46 -6.27
CA ARG A 239 36.48 -39.51 -7.74
C ARG A 239 36.74 -40.93 -8.23
N ARG A 240 37.70 -41.64 -7.64
CA ARG A 240 38.02 -43.04 -7.98
C ARG A 240 36.85 -43.98 -7.72
N LEU A 241 36.09 -43.73 -6.65
CA LEU A 241 34.90 -44.52 -6.35
C LEU A 241 33.77 -44.27 -7.38
N ALA A 242 33.62 -43.03 -7.85
CA ALA A 242 32.66 -42.68 -8.90
C ALA A 242 33.02 -43.33 -10.24
N GLU A 243 34.31 -43.34 -10.59
CA GLU A 243 34.85 -44.01 -11.78
C GLU A 243 34.63 -45.53 -11.74
N LYS A 244 35.00 -46.17 -10.63
CA LYS A 244 34.82 -47.63 -10.44
C LYS A 244 33.34 -48.05 -10.51
N ASN A 245 32.43 -47.17 -10.09
CA ASN A 245 31.00 -47.44 -10.09
C ASN A 245 30.30 -46.94 -11.38
N GLY A 246 31.04 -46.48 -12.40
CA GLY A 246 30.48 -46.02 -13.67
C GLY A 246 29.62 -44.75 -13.59
N LYS A 247 29.74 -43.95 -12.53
CA LYS A 247 28.95 -42.73 -12.32
C LYS A 247 29.60 -41.54 -13.01
N HIS A 248 29.49 -41.47 -14.33
CA HIS A 248 30.17 -40.48 -15.17
C HIS A 248 29.87 -39.02 -14.80
N GLU A 249 28.62 -38.70 -14.46
CA GLU A 249 28.24 -37.33 -14.03
C GLU A 249 28.92 -36.92 -12.71
N LEU A 250 28.93 -37.83 -11.73
CA LEU A 250 29.58 -37.60 -10.43
C LEU A 250 31.10 -37.50 -10.59
N TYR A 251 31.69 -38.32 -11.46
CA TYR A 251 33.11 -38.26 -11.81
C TYR A 251 33.49 -36.91 -12.44
N SER A 252 32.67 -36.42 -13.37
CA SER A 252 32.87 -35.12 -14.03
C SER A 252 32.78 -33.97 -13.02
N ALA A 253 31.74 -33.97 -12.17
CA ALA A 253 31.57 -32.96 -11.12
C ALA A 253 32.71 -32.96 -10.10
N LEU A 254 33.20 -34.12 -9.68
CA LEU A 254 34.33 -34.24 -8.74
C LEU A 254 35.67 -33.83 -9.40
N SER A 255 35.85 -34.08 -10.69
CA SER A 255 37.03 -33.61 -11.42
C SER A 255 37.07 -32.08 -11.49
N LEU A 256 35.93 -31.45 -11.77
CA LEU A 256 35.80 -29.99 -11.70
C LEU A 256 36.09 -29.44 -10.30
N ALA A 257 35.63 -30.12 -9.24
CA ALA A 257 35.89 -29.71 -7.87
C ALA A 257 37.39 -29.75 -7.50
N ILE A 258 38.12 -30.77 -7.93
CA ILE A 258 39.58 -30.88 -7.75
C ILE A 258 40.32 -29.78 -8.53
N ASP A 259 39.87 -29.48 -9.75
CA ASP A 259 40.46 -28.41 -10.56
C ASP A 259 40.19 -27.02 -9.99
N ILE A 260 39.05 -26.84 -9.29
CA ILE A 260 38.71 -25.62 -8.55
C ILE A 260 39.56 -25.47 -7.30
N GLU A 261 39.81 -26.54 -6.55
CA GLU A 261 40.68 -26.51 -5.36
C GLU A 261 42.12 -26.10 -5.73
N LYS A 262 42.60 -26.55 -6.90
CA LYS A 262 43.93 -26.22 -7.43
C LYS A 262 44.05 -24.80 -7.99
N LYS A 263 42.97 -24.21 -8.49
CA LYS A 263 42.95 -22.84 -9.00
C LYS A 263 42.71 -21.88 -7.84
N SER A 264 43.70 -21.05 -7.51
CA SER A 264 43.63 -20.08 -6.40
C SER A 264 42.25 -19.40 -6.29
N SER A 265 41.73 -19.32 -5.07
CA SER A 265 40.37 -18.90 -4.71
C SER A 265 39.92 -17.53 -5.26
N LYS A 266 40.81 -16.77 -5.91
CA LYS A 266 40.55 -15.44 -6.46
C LYS A 266 39.86 -15.47 -7.83
N GLN A 267 40.00 -16.52 -8.64
CA GLN A 267 39.41 -16.56 -10.00
C GLN A 267 38.03 -17.24 -10.09
N VAL A 268 37.70 -18.15 -9.17
CA VAL A 268 36.42 -18.89 -9.20
C VAL A 268 35.26 -18.07 -8.63
N MET A 269 35.55 -17.08 -7.78
CA MET A 269 34.54 -16.17 -7.21
C MET A 269 33.95 -15.18 -8.22
N SER A 270 34.62 -14.89 -9.36
CA SER A 270 34.11 -13.89 -10.32
C SER A 270 33.20 -14.45 -11.42
N LYS A 271 33.08 -15.79 -11.53
CA LYS A 271 32.29 -16.47 -12.58
C LYS A 271 31.05 -17.23 -12.06
N LYS A 272 30.59 -16.99 -10.82
CA LYS A 272 29.17 -17.26 -10.52
C LYS A 272 28.37 -16.23 -11.31
N GLY A 273 27.62 -16.66 -12.31
CA GLY A 273 26.66 -15.80 -12.99
C GLY A 273 25.89 -15.02 -11.93
N ARG A 274 26.02 -13.69 -11.95
CA ARG A 274 25.36 -12.85 -10.96
C ARG A 274 23.88 -13.16 -11.12
N GLY A 275 23.30 -13.81 -10.12
CA GLY A 275 21.86 -14.01 -10.06
C GLY A 275 21.16 -12.64 -10.15
N PRO A 276 19.84 -12.64 -10.39
CA PRO A 276 19.11 -11.38 -10.44
C PRO A 276 19.33 -10.60 -9.15
N ILE A 277 19.56 -9.28 -9.29
CA ILE A 277 19.74 -8.37 -8.16
C ILE A 277 18.37 -8.27 -7.45
N PRO A 278 18.27 -8.62 -6.16
CA PRO A 278 17.02 -8.51 -5.43
C PRO A 278 16.69 -7.04 -5.18
N PHE A 279 15.39 -6.72 -5.16
CA PHE A 279 14.91 -5.42 -4.72
C PHE A 279 15.20 -5.23 -3.23
N SER A 280 15.52 -3.99 -2.86
CA SER A 280 15.50 -3.55 -1.47
C SER A 280 14.07 -3.54 -0.92
N GLU A 281 13.96 -3.43 0.41
CA GLU A 281 12.67 -3.40 1.09
C GLU A 281 11.88 -2.15 0.70
N ASP A 282 12.56 -1.00 0.57
CA ASP A 282 11.97 0.27 0.16
C ASP A 282 11.55 0.28 -1.32
N GLU A 283 12.38 -0.29 -2.22
CA GLU A 283 12.01 -0.46 -3.64
C GLU A 283 10.79 -1.36 -3.80
N ALA A 284 10.73 -2.44 -3.00
CA ALA A 284 9.58 -3.33 -3.01
C ALA A 284 8.30 -2.67 -2.48
N VAL A 285 8.40 -1.78 -1.49
CA VAL A 285 7.26 -0.94 -1.05
C VAL A 285 6.83 0.00 -2.17
N CYS A 286 7.77 0.64 -2.86
CA CYS A 286 7.47 1.54 -3.98
C CYS A 286 6.68 0.80 -5.08
N ILE A 287 7.17 -0.34 -5.55
CA ILE A 287 6.47 -1.17 -6.54
C ILE A 287 5.10 -1.61 -6.03
N ASN A 288 4.99 -1.98 -4.75
CA ASN A 288 3.73 -2.42 -4.18
C ASN A 288 2.66 -1.32 -4.16
N ILE A 289 3.06 -0.06 -3.95
CA ILE A 289 2.16 1.10 -3.93
C ILE A 289 1.89 1.61 -5.35
N GLU A 290 2.91 1.77 -6.20
CA GLU A 290 2.74 2.32 -7.55
C GLU A 290 1.93 1.43 -8.48
N GLN A 291 1.91 0.12 -8.22
CA GLN A 291 1.16 -0.86 -9.00
C GLN A 291 -0.10 -1.34 -8.29
N ASP A 292 -0.49 -0.68 -7.18
CA ASP A 292 -1.66 -1.03 -6.35
C ASP A 292 -1.79 -2.53 -6.04
N LEU A 293 -0.65 -3.19 -5.77
CA LEU A 293 -0.60 -4.65 -5.68
C LEU A 293 -1.17 -5.15 -4.35
N PRO A 294 -2.27 -5.94 -4.38
CA PRO A 294 -2.76 -6.60 -3.18
C PRO A 294 -1.70 -7.54 -2.61
N LYS A 295 -1.72 -7.72 -1.29
CA LYS A 295 -0.80 -8.62 -0.56
C LYS A 295 -0.70 -10.01 -1.21
N ARG A 296 -1.84 -10.58 -1.60
CA ARG A 296 -1.92 -11.89 -2.24
C ARG A 296 -1.14 -11.92 -3.56
N VAL A 297 -1.40 -10.96 -4.44
CA VAL A 297 -0.74 -10.85 -5.75
C VAL A 297 0.77 -10.67 -5.59
N TYR A 298 1.21 -9.83 -4.65
CA TYR A 298 2.63 -9.67 -4.33
C TYR A 298 3.28 -10.98 -3.88
N GLN A 299 2.60 -11.76 -3.04
CA GLN A 299 3.07 -13.06 -2.57
C GLN A 299 3.16 -14.08 -3.72
N GLU A 300 2.17 -14.10 -4.61
CA GLU A 300 2.16 -14.96 -5.81
C GLU A 300 3.30 -14.60 -6.77
N LEU A 301 3.53 -13.31 -7.05
CA LEU A 301 4.66 -12.83 -7.85
C LEU A 301 6.01 -13.30 -7.28
N ARG A 302 6.18 -13.18 -5.95
CA ARG A 302 7.38 -13.66 -5.28
C ARG A 302 7.56 -15.18 -5.40
N LEU A 303 6.50 -15.96 -5.17
CA LEU A 303 6.55 -17.42 -5.25
C LEU A 303 6.82 -17.90 -6.69
N SER A 304 6.26 -17.22 -7.69
CA SER A 304 6.53 -17.48 -9.10
C SER A 304 8.02 -17.25 -9.43
N GLY A 305 8.59 -16.13 -8.97
CA GLY A 305 10.03 -15.85 -9.12
C GLY A 305 10.91 -16.92 -8.46
N LEU A 306 10.57 -17.32 -7.23
CA LEU A 306 11.29 -18.37 -6.50
C LEU A 306 11.24 -19.72 -7.22
N THR A 307 10.10 -20.06 -7.83
CA THR A 307 9.93 -21.28 -8.63
C THR A 307 10.90 -21.30 -9.82
N LYS A 308 11.20 -20.14 -10.39
CA LYS A 308 12.20 -19.95 -11.45
C LYS A 308 13.63 -19.72 -10.93
N ARG A 309 13.88 -20.00 -9.64
CA ARG A 309 15.18 -19.79 -8.95
C ARG A 309 15.65 -18.32 -8.95
N ALA A 310 14.72 -17.38 -9.06
CA ALA A 310 14.97 -15.95 -9.02
C ALA A 310 14.40 -15.35 -7.72
N SER A 311 15.28 -15.12 -6.74
CA SER A 311 14.90 -14.48 -5.47
C SER A 311 14.92 -12.96 -5.60
N ILE A 312 14.04 -12.40 -6.43
CA ILE A 312 14.00 -10.96 -6.74
C ILE A 312 13.28 -10.15 -5.65
N TYR A 313 12.11 -10.63 -5.22
CA TYR A 313 11.24 -9.89 -4.30
C TYR A 313 11.49 -10.27 -2.84
N PRO A 314 11.64 -9.30 -1.92
CA PRO A 314 11.72 -9.58 -0.49
C PRO A 314 10.41 -10.20 0.01
N PRO A 315 10.45 -11.00 1.10
CA PRO A 315 9.24 -11.52 1.71
C PRO A 315 8.39 -10.40 2.29
N TYR A 316 7.06 -10.57 2.25
CA TYR A 316 6.11 -9.51 2.59
C TYR A 316 6.23 -8.96 4.02
N HIS A 317 6.75 -9.73 4.99
CA HIS A 317 6.97 -9.19 6.35
C HIS A 317 7.98 -8.04 6.35
N LYS A 318 9.05 -8.11 5.55
CA LYS A 318 10.02 -7.02 5.38
C LYS A 318 9.39 -5.80 4.71
N VAL A 319 8.55 -6.02 3.71
CA VAL A 319 7.77 -4.95 3.07
C VAL A 319 6.82 -4.29 4.07
N LYS A 320 6.17 -5.09 4.93
CA LYS A 320 5.32 -4.59 6.01
C LYS A 320 6.13 -3.75 7.01
N ASP A 321 7.31 -4.21 7.41
CA ASP A 321 8.18 -3.48 8.34
C ASP A 321 8.62 -2.14 7.74
N ALA A 322 8.98 -2.12 6.44
CA ALA A 322 9.29 -0.90 5.71
C ALA A 322 8.07 0.05 5.57
N LYS A 323 6.85 -0.48 5.38
CA LYS A 323 5.62 0.34 5.42
C LYS A 323 5.40 0.97 6.80
N ILE A 324 5.57 0.21 7.88
CA ILE A 324 5.43 0.71 9.25
C ILE A 324 6.44 1.82 9.53
N ALA A 325 7.67 1.68 9.04
CA ALA A 325 8.69 2.72 9.15
C ALA A 325 8.35 4.03 8.41
N CYS A 326 7.35 4.01 7.52
CA CYS A 326 6.84 5.19 6.82
C CYS A 326 5.59 5.81 7.47
N TYR A 327 5.11 5.26 8.58
CA TYR A 327 3.93 5.77 9.29
C TYR A 327 4.34 6.78 10.36
N PRO A 328 3.68 7.95 10.42
CA PRO A 328 3.90 8.90 11.50
C PRO A 328 3.40 8.36 12.84
N GLU A 329 3.94 8.86 13.94
CA GLU A 329 3.53 8.47 15.29
C GLU A 329 2.21 9.14 15.70
N GLY A 330 1.43 8.45 16.54
CA GLY A 330 0.23 9.01 17.17
C GLY A 330 -1.02 9.02 16.28
N ILE A 331 -1.09 8.15 15.26
CA ILE A 331 -2.31 7.96 14.45
C ILE A 331 -3.45 7.51 15.35
N ARG A 332 -4.57 8.25 15.34
CA ARG A 332 -5.80 7.92 16.06
C ARG A 332 -6.83 7.44 15.07
N VAL A 333 -7.32 6.23 15.29
CA VAL A 333 -8.35 5.60 14.46
C VAL A 333 -9.62 5.49 15.29
N SER A 334 -10.67 6.15 14.83
CA SER A 334 -12.04 6.03 15.33
C SER A 334 -12.90 5.37 14.25
N HIS A 335 -14.15 5.08 14.59
CA HIS A 335 -15.05 4.41 13.64
C HIS A 335 -15.39 5.28 12.42
N ASN A 336 -15.54 6.59 12.62
CA ASN A 336 -15.93 7.55 11.60
C ASN A 336 -14.80 8.48 11.15
N MET A 337 -13.61 8.38 11.74
CA MET A 337 -12.50 9.26 11.39
C MET A 337 -11.13 8.65 11.71
N VAL A 338 -10.13 9.09 10.95
CA VAL A 338 -8.72 8.86 11.23
C VAL A 338 -8.03 10.21 11.27
N GLU A 339 -7.23 10.45 12.31
CA GLU A 339 -6.46 11.68 12.43
C GLU A 339 -5.01 11.42 12.84
N VAL A 340 -4.12 12.31 12.39
CA VAL A 340 -2.71 12.36 12.78
C VAL A 340 -2.42 13.73 13.38
N PRO A 341 -1.76 13.83 14.54
CA PRO A 341 -1.32 15.11 15.08
C PRO A 341 -0.43 15.85 14.07
N LEU A 342 -0.71 17.13 13.83
CA LEU A 342 0.00 17.93 12.83
C LEU A 342 1.52 17.95 13.07
N GLN A 343 1.93 18.11 14.34
CA GLN A 343 3.34 18.06 14.74
C GLN A 343 4.01 16.74 14.34
N SER A 344 3.36 15.60 14.63
CA SER A 344 3.91 14.28 14.30
C SER A 344 4.07 14.10 12.79
N LEU A 345 3.09 14.54 12.01
CA LEU A 345 3.11 14.44 10.56
C LEU A 345 4.20 15.34 9.94
N LEU A 346 4.34 16.57 10.45
CA LEU A 346 5.38 17.51 10.02
C LEU A 346 6.78 17.02 10.39
N ASN A 347 6.98 16.52 11.61
CA ASN A 347 8.26 15.95 12.06
C ASN A 347 8.66 14.77 11.19
N HIS A 348 7.74 13.82 10.97
CA HIS A 348 7.99 12.66 10.12
C HIS A 348 8.30 13.09 8.67
N THR A 349 7.56 14.05 8.14
CA THR A 349 7.79 14.57 6.77
C THR A 349 9.17 15.25 6.66
N ALA A 350 9.53 16.07 7.64
CA ALA A 350 10.84 16.71 7.71
C ALA A 350 11.96 15.66 7.79
N ASP A 351 11.84 14.67 8.67
CA ASP A 351 12.83 13.61 8.83
C ASP A 351 13.10 12.83 7.53
N ARG A 352 12.03 12.53 6.77
CA ARG A 352 12.14 11.88 5.46
C ARG A 352 12.82 12.76 4.42
N ILE A 353 12.51 14.06 4.38
CA ILE A 353 13.16 15.02 3.46
C ILE A 353 14.63 15.20 3.81
N LEU A 354 14.94 15.37 5.10
CA LEU A 354 16.32 15.46 5.60
C LEU A 354 17.09 14.18 5.25
N SER A 355 16.45 13.02 5.37
CA SER A 355 17.05 11.74 5.00
C SER A 355 17.35 11.60 3.51
N LEU A 356 16.56 12.25 2.65
CA LEU A 356 16.78 12.28 1.21
C LEU A 356 17.88 13.27 0.80
N LYS A 357 18.10 14.33 1.58
CA LYS A 357 19.08 15.39 1.31
C LYS A 357 20.26 15.41 2.27
N LYS A 358 20.59 14.28 2.91
CA LYS A 358 21.69 14.18 3.90
C LYS A 358 23.01 14.74 3.38
N GLU A 359 23.37 14.42 2.15
CA GLU A 359 24.62 14.88 1.52
C GLU A 359 24.63 16.39 1.29
N THR A 360 23.54 16.95 0.77
CA THR A 360 23.39 18.41 0.57
C THR A 360 23.46 19.15 1.90
N ILE A 361 22.81 18.63 2.94
CA ILE A 361 22.81 19.25 4.27
C ILE A 361 24.21 19.24 4.91
N ALA A 362 25.01 18.21 4.63
CA ALA A 362 26.38 18.12 5.14
C ALA A 362 27.31 19.22 4.61
N SER A 363 27.03 19.72 3.41
CA SER A 363 27.79 20.83 2.82
C SER A 363 27.34 22.21 3.31
N LEU A 364 26.22 22.31 4.03
CA LEU A 364 25.70 23.58 4.51
C LEU A 364 26.46 24.04 5.76
N GLN A 365 26.69 25.34 5.85
CA GLN A 365 27.27 25.96 7.05
C GLN A 365 26.17 26.31 8.05
N SER A 366 26.52 26.29 9.34
CA SER A 366 25.62 26.70 10.41
C SER A 366 25.36 28.21 10.34
N ASN A 367 24.07 28.60 10.30
CA ASN A 367 23.67 30.00 10.23
C ASN A 367 23.40 30.65 11.61
N ASP A 368 23.65 29.91 12.69
CA ASP A 368 23.37 30.36 14.05
C ASP A 368 24.61 30.31 14.94
N HIS A 369 24.66 31.19 15.95
CA HIS A 369 25.71 31.23 16.96
C HIS A 369 25.76 29.95 17.82
N SER A 370 24.69 29.15 17.78
CA SER A 370 24.57 27.84 18.44
C SER A 370 25.22 26.68 17.66
N GLY A 371 25.69 26.93 16.43
CA GLY A 371 26.26 25.89 15.55
C GLY A 371 25.21 24.98 14.90
N ARG A 372 23.91 25.26 15.04
CA ARG A 372 22.82 24.49 14.44
C ARG A 372 22.37 25.08 13.10
N ILE A 373 21.97 24.21 12.17
CA ILE A 373 21.41 24.63 10.89
C ILE A 373 19.90 24.86 11.07
N LYS A 374 19.45 26.10 10.85
CA LYS A 374 18.03 26.47 10.92
C LYS A 374 17.39 26.39 9.53
N LEU A 375 16.48 25.45 9.33
CA LEU A 375 15.75 25.27 8.08
C LEU A 375 14.28 25.64 8.25
N ILE A 376 13.66 26.17 7.19
CA ILE A 376 12.23 26.49 7.17
C ILE A 376 11.57 25.60 6.12
N LEU A 377 10.68 24.71 6.56
CA LEU A 377 9.83 23.90 5.71
C LEU A 377 8.52 24.64 5.46
N SER A 378 8.29 25.07 4.22
CA SER A 378 7.03 25.67 3.81
C SER A 378 6.07 24.61 3.30
N VAL A 379 4.82 24.69 3.77
CA VAL A 379 3.78 23.69 3.54
C VAL A 379 2.48 24.42 3.20
N LYS A 380 1.79 23.96 2.15
CA LYS A 380 0.39 24.36 1.93
C LYS A 380 -0.53 23.31 2.53
N TRP A 381 -1.70 23.71 2.99
CA TRP A 381 -2.70 22.80 3.52
C TRP A 381 -4.12 23.29 3.20
N GLY A 382 -5.08 22.41 3.42
CA GLY A 382 -6.49 22.74 3.35
C GLY A 382 -7.38 21.50 3.44
N SER A 383 -8.63 21.66 3.05
CA SER A 383 -9.65 20.62 3.19
C SER A 383 -10.60 20.60 2.00
N ASP A 384 -11.14 19.42 1.73
CA ASP A 384 -12.04 19.16 0.61
C ASP A 384 -13.04 18.04 0.95
N GLY A 385 -14.21 18.09 0.33
CA GLY A 385 -15.29 17.12 0.45
C GLY A 385 -15.46 16.29 -0.82
N SER A 386 -15.59 14.98 -0.65
CA SER A 386 -15.96 14.05 -1.73
C SER A 386 -17.25 13.34 -1.37
N SER A 387 -18.15 13.18 -2.34
CA SER A 387 -19.46 12.53 -2.15
C SER A 387 -19.70 11.46 -3.22
N GLY A 388 -20.66 10.55 -2.95
CA GLY A 388 -21.06 9.52 -3.90
C GLY A 388 -20.19 8.26 -3.89
N SER A 389 -19.47 7.99 -2.80
CA SER A 389 -18.73 6.74 -2.60
C SER A 389 -19.68 5.56 -2.32
N SER A 390 -19.20 4.34 -2.53
CA SER A 390 -19.97 3.14 -2.21
C SER A 390 -20.11 2.96 -0.70
N GLU A 391 -21.34 2.83 -0.23
CA GLU A 391 -21.66 2.58 1.18
C GLU A 391 -21.36 1.14 1.58
N PHE A 392 -20.80 0.96 2.78
CA PHE A 392 -20.62 -0.36 3.37
C PHE A 392 -21.90 -0.79 4.07
N ARG A 393 -22.24 -2.09 3.99
CA ARG A 393 -23.39 -2.67 4.70
C ARG A 393 -23.14 -2.90 6.20
N GLN A 394 -22.17 -2.20 6.79
CA GLN A 394 -21.80 -2.31 8.19
C GLN A 394 -22.54 -1.25 9.01
N ARG A 395 -23.18 -1.67 10.12
CA ARG A 395 -23.86 -0.72 11.01
C ARG A 395 -22.84 0.06 11.84
N PHE A 396 -23.09 1.35 12.01
CA PHE A 396 -22.36 2.17 12.98
C PHE A 396 -22.72 1.77 14.41
N ILE A 397 -21.72 1.61 15.28
CA ILE A 397 -21.90 1.15 16.68
C ILE A 397 -22.74 2.14 17.51
N THR A 398 -22.80 3.41 17.10
CA THR A 398 -23.63 4.44 17.74
C THR A 398 -24.94 4.60 16.98
N ASP A 399 -26.01 3.99 17.50
CA ASP A 399 -27.40 4.08 17.00
C ASP A 399 -27.98 5.51 16.93
N SER A 400 -27.26 6.52 17.42
CA SER A 400 -27.70 7.92 17.48
C SER A 400 -27.39 8.75 16.23
N MET A 401 -26.65 8.24 15.24
CA MET A 401 -26.32 9.00 14.04
C MET A 401 -26.94 8.39 12.78
N ARG A 402 -28.24 8.66 12.57
CA ARG A 402 -28.88 8.56 11.23
C ARG A 402 -28.29 9.55 10.21
N GLU A 403 -27.34 10.39 10.63
CA GLU A 403 -26.70 11.44 9.83
C GLU A 403 -25.28 11.11 9.38
N SER A 404 -24.67 10.02 9.90
CA SER A 404 -23.35 9.58 9.45
C SER A 404 -23.50 8.60 8.29
N ASN A 405 -23.29 9.08 7.07
CA ASN A 405 -23.17 8.25 5.88
C ASN A 405 -21.67 8.01 5.56
N ASP A 406 -21.31 6.80 5.16
CA ASP A 406 -19.99 6.46 4.63
C ASP A 406 -19.85 6.71 3.11
N ALA A 407 -20.93 7.16 2.45
CA ALA A 407 -20.89 7.64 1.07
C ALA A 407 -20.06 8.93 0.88
N ASP A 408 -19.89 9.71 1.95
CA ASP A 408 -19.25 11.02 1.90
C ASP A 408 -17.98 11.04 2.75
N LEU A 409 -16.92 11.64 2.22
CA LEU A 409 -15.61 11.76 2.84
C LEU A 409 -15.17 13.22 2.87
N PHE A 410 -14.90 13.74 4.06
CA PHE A 410 -14.25 15.02 4.27
C PHE A 410 -12.78 14.81 4.64
N CYS A 411 -11.88 15.41 3.87
CA CYS A 411 -10.43 15.24 4.00
C CYS A 411 -9.76 16.56 4.33
N THR A 412 -8.87 16.57 5.32
CA THR A 412 -7.92 17.65 5.56
C THR A 412 -6.52 17.15 5.27
N SER A 413 -5.76 17.88 4.45
CA SER A 413 -4.46 17.43 3.96
C SER A 413 -3.45 18.56 3.87
N MET A 414 -2.17 18.19 3.78
CA MET A 414 -1.04 19.11 3.60
C MET A 414 -0.08 18.63 2.53
N VAL A 415 0.63 19.57 1.90
CA VAL A 415 1.64 19.31 0.87
C VAL A 415 2.90 20.10 1.20
N PRO A 416 4.05 19.45 1.44
CA PRO A 416 5.33 20.14 1.57
C PRO A 416 5.75 20.74 0.23
N LEU A 417 6.17 22.00 0.24
CA LEU A 417 6.54 22.76 -0.96
C LEU A 417 8.04 22.88 -1.13
N HIS A 418 8.73 23.42 -0.13
CA HIS A 418 10.18 23.60 -0.17
C HIS A 418 10.77 23.71 1.24
N LEU A 419 12.03 23.31 1.36
CA LEU A 419 12.87 23.45 2.54
C LEU A 419 13.94 24.51 2.22
N LYS A 420 13.97 25.58 2.99
CA LYS A 420 14.90 26.69 2.79
C LYS A 420 15.89 26.84 3.94
N LEU A 421 17.11 27.27 3.61
CA LEU A 421 18.09 27.83 4.54
C LEU A 421 18.20 29.32 4.21
N ASN A 422 17.67 30.19 5.06
CA ASN A 422 17.45 31.61 4.73
C ASN A 422 16.63 31.73 3.42
N GLU A 423 17.24 32.20 2.34
CA GLU A 423 16.62 32.30 1.00
C GLU A 423 17.02 31.18 0.04
N GLU A 424 17.99 30.34 0.40
CA GLU A 424 18.46 29.24 -0.45
C GLU A 424 17.56 28.02 -0.31
N ILE A 425 17.21 27.40 -1.45
CA ILE A 425 16.35 26.21 -1.49
C ILE A 425 17.22 24.95 -1.38
N VAL A 426 17.07 24.23 -0.27
CA VAL A 426 17.75 22.94 -0.01
C VAL A 426 16.98 21.78 -0.64
N TRP A 427 15.64 21.87 -0.61
CA TRP A 427 14.76 20.90 -1.24
C TRP A 427 13.52 21.61 -1.78
N GLN A 428 13.06 21.17 -2.94
CA GLN A 428 11.82 21.63 -3.55
C GLN A 428 11.02 20.42 -4.03
N ASN A 429 9.71 20.48 -3.80
CA ASN A 429 8.78 19.53 -4.38
C ASN A 429 8.76 19.72 -5.91
N PRO A 430 9.15 18.70 -6.70
CA PRO A 430 9.20 18.83 -8.15
C PRO A 430 7.81 18.94 -8.80
N THR A 431 6.77 18.43 -8.14
CA THR A 431 5.39 18.47 -8.64
C THR A 431 4.41 18.82 -7.51
N PRO A 432 4.33 20.09 -7.08
CA PRO A 432 3.42 20.54 -6.02
C PRO A 432 1.92 20.25 -6.19
N PRO A 433 1.36 20.12 -7.41
CA PRO A 433 -0.06 19.73 -7.57
C PRO A 433 -0.28 18.21 -7.58
N ASN A 434 0.76 17.38 -7.53
CA ASN A 434 0.61 15.94 -7.62
C ASN A 434 0.12 15.34 -6.30
N VAL A 435 -0.91 14.49 -6.39
CA VAL A 435 -1.51 13.74 -5.26
C VAL A 435 -0.49 12.92 -4.46
N ARG A 436 0.62 12.49 -5.07
CA ARG A 436 1.70 11.72 -4.42
C ARG A 436 2.38 12.48 -3.26
N PHE A 437 2.33 13.81 -3.27
CA PHE A 437 2.87 14.64 -2.19
C PHE A 437 1.81 15.11 -1.20
N CYS A 438 0.54 14.80 -1.44
CA CYS A 438 -0.56 15.09 -0.53
C CYS A 438 -0.52 14.14 0.66
N ARG A 439 -0.40 14.72 1.86
CA ARG A 439 -0.33 14.00 3.14
C ARG A 439 -1.63 14.25 3.90
N PRO A 440 -2.44 13.22 4.17
CA PRO A 440 -3.67 13.39 4.93
C PRO A 440 -3.35 13.69 6.40
N ILE A 441 -3.99 14.73 6.94
CA ILE A 441 -4.00 15.07 8.37
C ILE A 441 -5.19 14.39 9.03
N ARG A 442 -6.37 14.48 8.41
CA ARG A 442 -7.62 13.92 8.92
C ARG A 442 -8.50 13.44 7.77
N LEU A 443 -9.09 12.28 7.95
CA LEU A 443 -10.12 11.71 7.09
C LEU A 443 -11.35 11.47 7.96
N GLN A 444 -12.49 12.01 7.59
CA GLN A 444 -13.74 11.89 8.34
C GLN A 444 -14.88 11.53 7.40
N LEU A 445 -15.70 10.56 7.80
CA LEU A 445 -16.94 10.24 7.09
C LEU A 445 -17.99 11.31 7.41
N GLY A 446 -18.64 11.81 6.37
CA GLY A 446 -19.66 12.83 6.46
C GLY A 446 -19.59 13.82 5.30
N LYS A 447 -20.78 14.33 4.93
CA LYS A 447 -20.94 15.34 3.89
C LYS A 447 -20.30 16.65 4.30
N GLU A 448 -19.56 17.27 3.40
CA GLU A 448 -19.01 18.61 3.60
C GLU A 448 -20.11 19.61 3.99
N THR A 449 -19.87 20.29 5.10
CA THR A 449 -20.74 21.34 5.65
C THR A 449 -19.87 22.53 6.07
N PRO A 450 -20.41 23.76 6.04
CA PRO A 450 -19.73 24.96 6.53
C PRO A 450 -19.16 24.78 7.95
N GLU A 451 -19.93 24.14 8.83
CA GLU A 451 -19.56 23.90 10.23
C GLU A 451 -18.35 22.97 10.35
N MET A 452 -18.34 21.85 9.60
CA MET A 452 -17.23 20.91 9.62
C MET A 452 -15.93 21.54 9.11
N ALA A 453 -16.00 22.35 8.07
CA ALA A 453 -14.81 23.00 7.54
C ALA A 453 -14.28 24.10 8.44
N PHE A 454 -15.18 24.88 9.06
CA PHE A 454 -14.78 25.84 10.08
C PHE A 454 -14.12 25.14 11.28
N GLU A 455 -14.67 24.03 11.76
CA GLU A 455 -14.06 23.24 12.84
C GLU A 455 -12.68 22.69 12.43
N ALA A 456 -12.57 22.14 11.22
CA ALA A 456 -11.32 21.61 10.70
C ALA A 456 -10.25 22.69 10.59
N GLN A 457 -10.60 23.87 10.08
CA GLN A 457 -9.71 25.01 10.00
C GLN A 457 -9.26 25.47 11.38
N LEU A 458 -10.20 25.74 12.29
CA LEU A 458 -9.89 26.20 13.64
C LEU A 458 -8.97 25.21 14.36
N ARG A 459 -9.21 23.91 14.18
CA ARG A 459 -8.38 22.85 14.74
C ARG A 459 -6.95 22.89 14.21
N VAL A 460 -6.77 22.97 12.89
CA VAL A 460 -5.43 23.01 12.30
C VAL A 460 -4.71 24.30 12.70
N GLU A 461 -5.40 25.44 12.70
CA GLU A 461 -4.83 26.71 13.16
C GLU A 461 -4.40 26.68 14.63
N ASN A 462 -5.21 26.10 15.52
CA ASN A 462 -4.83 25.92 16.92
C ASN A 462 -3.58 25.04 17.04
N GLN A 463 -3.50 23.96 16.27
CA GLN A 463 -2.30 23.12 16.23
C GLN A 463 -1.08 23.89 15.68
N ILE A 464 -1.26 24.74 14.66
CA ILE A 464 -0.20 25.60 14.11
C ILE A 464 0.37 26.54 15.18
N ARG A 465 -0.48 27.15 16.02
CA ARG A 465 -0.05 28.05 17.10
C ARG A 465 0.80 27.34 18.16
N GLU A 466 0.62 26.04 18.34
CA GLU A 466 1.34 25.22 19.32
C GLU A 466 2.55 24.48 18.72
N LEU A 467 2.83 24.65 17.42
CA LEU A 467 3.93 23.96 16.75
C LEU A 467 5.29 24.32 17.35
N LYS A 468 6.12 23.29 17.49
CA LYS A 468 7.52 23.38 17.92
C LYS A 468 8.44 23.03 16.76
N PRO A 469 9.65 23.61 16.71
CA PRO A 469 10.66 23.20 15.75
C PRO A 469 11.03 21.72 15.92
N TYR A 470 11.31 21.03 14.82
CA TYR A 470 11.83 19.67 14.83
C TYR A 470 13.36 19.69 14.89
N SER A 471 13.90 19.22 16.02
CA SER A 471 15.34 19.15 16.26
C SER A 471 15.85 17.72 16.07
N THR A 472 16.84 17.53 15.19
CA THR A 472 17.47 16.21 14.97
C THR A 472 18.97 16.33 14.63
N ASN A 473 19.68 15.21 14.79
CA ASN A 473 21.09 15.09 14.42
C ASN A 473 21.23 14.15 13.22
N ILE A 474 21.82 14.65 12.15
CA ILE A 474 22.06 13.87 10.94
C ILE A 474 23.51 13.42 10.96
N THR A 475 23.74 12.12 10.84
CA THR A 475 25.08 11.56 10.65
C THR A 475 25.35 11.41 9.16
N VAL A 476 26.41 12.06 8.67
CA VAL A 476 26.83 12.00 7.27
C VAL A 476 28.25 11.47 7.19
N LEU A 477 28.53 10.66 6.17
CA LEU A 477 29.87 10.17 5.89
C LEU A 477 30.57 11.18 4.99
N THR A 478 31.58 11.87 5.51
CA THR A 478 32.33 12.89 4.79
C THR A 478 33.74 12.38 4.49
N PRO A 479 34.31 12.64 3.30
CA PRO A 479 35.70 12.34 3.03
C PRO A 479 36.63 13.10 3.97
N SER A 480 37.63 12.41 4.52
CA SER A 480 38.62 12.99 5.44
C SER A 480 39.27 14.30 4.94
N ARG A 481 39.40 14.48 3.62
CA ARG A 481 40.00 15.66 2.98
C ARG A 481 39.22 16.97 3.14
N VAL A 482 37.94 16.92 3.50
CA VAL A 482 37.05 18.11 3.61
C VAL A 482 37.00 18.65 5.04
N LEU A 483 37.55 17.92 6.02
CA LEU A 483 37.53 18.31 7.42
C LEU A 483 38.68 19.27 7.74
N ASN A 484 38.37 20.53 8.02
CA ASN A 484 39.32 21.56 8.46
C ASN A 484 39.72 21.44 9.95
N ASN A 485 39.32 20.37 10.65
CA ASN A 485 39.58 20.21 12.08
C ASN A 485 40.93 19.50 12.33
N GLU A 486 41.89 20.25 12.87
CA GLU A 486 43.26 19.81 13.19
C GLU A 486 43.33 18.59 14.12
N GLU A 487 42.33 18.37 14.99
CA GLU A 487 42.28 17.22 15.91
C GLU A 487 41.89 15.89 15.25
N VAL A 488 41.13 15.90 14.15
CA VAL A 488 40.69 14.67 13.46
C VAL A 488 41.78 14.15 12.52
N ALA A 489 42.61 15.05 11.99
CA ALA A 489 43.71 14.74 11.08
C ALA A 489 44.77 13.79 11.67
N MET A 490 44.92 13.73 13.00
CA MET A 490 45.97 12.92 13.64
C MET A 490 45.69 11.40 13.69
N ASN A 491 44.47 10.94 13.36
CA ASN A 491 44.09 9.51 13.43
C ASN A 491 43.76 8.86 12.07
N ILE A 492 43.88 9.59 10.96
CA ILE A 492 43.49 9.11 9.63
C ILE A 492 44.70 8.47 8.94
N LYS A 493 44.62 7.15 8.66
CA LYS A 493 45.72 6.40 8.01
C LYS A 493 45.65 6.43 6.48
N HIS A 494 44.49 6.76 5.90
CA HIS A 494 44.30 6.85 4.45
C HIS A 494 43.42 8.05 4.05
N GLU A 495 43.84 8.80 3.04
CA GLU A 495 43.18 10.01 2.52
C GLU A 495 41.73 9.81 2.03
N ASN A 496 41.28 8.58 1.80
CA ASN A 496 39.92 8.26 1.33
C ASN A 496 39.03 7.66 2.42
N ASP A 497 39.47 7.65 3.69
CA ASP A 497 38.64 7.15 4.77
C ASP A 497 37.43 8.09 4.97
N MET A 498 36.23 7.50 5.01
CA MET A 498 34.97 8.20 5.28
C MET A 498 34.81 8.37 6.79
N VAL A 499 34.66 9.60 7.25
CA VAL A 499 34.47 9.92 8.67
C VAL A 499 33.00 10.31 8.90
N PRO A 500 32.33 9.72 9.89
CA PRO A 500 30.99 10.15 10.27
C PRO A 500 31.04 11.53 10.95
N VAL A 501 30.44 12.52 10.32
CA VAL A 501 30.22 13.88 10.85
C VAL A 501 28.78 13.99 11.31
N GLN A 502 28.56 14.51 12.52
CA GLN A 502 27.22 14.79 13.02
C GLN A 502 26.89 16.28 12.81
N VAL A 503 25.75 16.54 12.18
CA VAL A 503 25.23 17.88 11.92
C VAL A 503 23.91 18.03 12.65
N SER A 504 23.80 19.04 13.52
CA SER A 504 22.59 19.35 14.26
C SER A 504 21.70 20.31 13.47
N VAL A 505 20.44 19.92 13.26
CA VAL A 505 19.47 20.63 12.41
C VAL A 505 18.20 20.91 13.18
N ASP A 506 17.68 22.12 13.03
CA ASP A 506 16.36 22.54 13.51
C ASP A 506 15.49 22.94 12.34
N VAL A 507 14.35 22.28 12.18
CA VAL A 507 13.37 22.57 11.13
C VAL A 507 12.17 23.30 11.73
N TYR A 508 11.94 24.52 11.25
CA TYR A 508 10.79 25.35 11.54
C TYR A 508 9.73 25.16 10.45
N PHE A 509 8.47 25.33 10.80
CA PHE A 509 7.36 25.06 9.90
C PHE A 509 6.61 26.36 9.57
N HIS A 510 6.42 26.61 8.28
CA HIS A 510 5.60 27.71 7.77
C HIS A 510 4.42 27.13 7.00
N LEU A 511 3.20 27.26 7.53
CA LEU A 511 2.00 26.67 6.96
C LEU A 511 1.09 27.76 6.37
N GLN A 512 0.62 27.54 5.15
CA GLN A 512 -0.31 28.43 4.45
C GLN A 512 -1.56 27.66 4.02
N GLN A 513 -2.73 28.21 4.33
CA GLN A 513 -4.01 27.60 3.98
C GLN A 513 -4.45 28.09 2.60
N THR A 514 -4.02 27.40 1.55
CA THR A 514 -4.29 27.81 0.16
C THR A 514 -5.07 26.77 -0.63
N VAL A 515 -5.35 25.61 -0.06
CA VAL A 515 -6.15 24.55 -0.69
C VAL A 515 -7.58 24.64 -0.15
N ILE A 516 -8.32 25.67 -0.59
CA ILE A 516 -9.71 25.88 -0.19
C ILE A 516 -10.53 26.17 -1.44
N ASP A 517 -11.66 25.48 -1.59
CA ASP A 517 -12.64 25.77 -2.63
C ASP A 517 -13.25 27.17 -2.40
N PRO A 518 -13.45 28.00 -3.44
CA PRO A 518 -14.17 29.27 -3.33
C PRO A 518 -15.50 29.22 -2.57
N THR A 519 -16.25 28.13 -2.70
CA THR A 519 -17.50 27.89 -1.94
C THR A 519 -17.23 27.84 -0.43
N MET A 520 -16.12 27.21 -0.03
CA MET A 520 -15.69 27.10 1.36
C MET A 520 -15.08 28.39 1.89
N ILE A 521 -14.44 29.18 1.03
CA ILE A 521 -13.99 30.52 1.38
C ILE A 521 -15.17 31.38 1.84
N SER A 522 -16.36 31.25 1.24
CA SER A 522 -17.55 32.00 1.67
C SER A 522 -18.11 31.57 3.03
N ALA A 523 -17.88 30.32 3.46
CA ALA A 523 -18.25 29.84 4.78
C ALA A 523 -17.26 30.30 5.87
N VAL A 524 -15.98 30.41 5.51
CA VAL A 524 -14.89 30.77 6.42
C VAL A 524 -14.72 32.29 6.52
N SER A 525 -14.82 33.00 5.40
CA SER A 525 -14.87 34.45 5.38
C SER A 525 -16.30 34.86 5.66
N ALA A 526 -16.53 35.84 6.54
CA ALA A 526 -17.87 36.26 6.97
C ALA A 526 -18.69 36.98 5.87
N THR A 527 -18.57 36.56 4.61
CA THR A 527 -19.29 37.05 3.45
C THR A 527 -20.54 36.22 3.23
N ASN A 528 -21.71 36.84 3.43
CA ASN A 528 -23.02 36.18 3.38
C ASN A 528 -23.46 35.70 1.97
N ALA A 529 -22.63 35.89 0.93
CA ALA A 529 -22.99 35.54 -0.44
C ALA A 529 -21.81 34.92 -1.18
N SER A 530 -22.03 33.72 -1.75
CA SER A 530 -21.14 33.01 -2.69
C SER A 530 -20.79 33.82 -3.95
N ILE A 531 -21.49 34.94 -4.15
CA ILE A 531 -21.44 35.80 -5.33
C ILE A 531 -20.58 37.06 -5.07
N SER A 532 -20.13 37.30 -3.83
CA SER A 532 -19.27 38.44 -3.48
C SER A 532 -17.80 38.05 -3.42
N CYS A 533 -16.89 38.94 -3.83
CA CYS A 533 -15.46 38.67 -3.75
C CYS A 533 -14.98 38.67 -2.29
N HIS A 534 -14.33 37.61 -1.82
CA HIS A 534 -13.86 37.48 -0.42
C HIS A 534 -12.70 38.44 -0.06
N ILE A 535 -11.99 38.95 -1.06
CA ILE A 535 -10.87 39.89 -0.85
C ILE A 535 -11.39 41.31 -0.68
N CYS A 536 -12.25 41.76 -1.59
CA CYS A 536 -12.74 43.15 -1.61
C CYS A 536 -14.19 43.33 -1.14
N CYS A 537 -14.83 42.26 -0.66
CA CYS A 537 -16.21 42.20 -0.17
C CYS A 537 -17.24 42.86 -1.11
N SER A 538 -16.96 42.87 -2.41
CA SER A 538 -17.76 43.59 -3.40
C SER A 538 -18.76 42.65 -4.07
N ASN A 539 -19.99 43.14 -4.24
CA ASN A 539 -21.03 42.48 -5.05
C ASN A 539 -20.65 42.50 -6.54
N PRO A 540 -21.31 41.70 -7.40
CA PRO A 540 -21.02 41.67 -8.83
C PRO A 540 -21.34 42.97 -9.56
N ASP A 541 -22.40 43.68 -9.14
CA ASP A 541 -22.87 44.91 -9.81
C ASP A 541 -21.76 45.98 -9.96
N PRO A 542 -20.93 46.27 -8.93
CA PRO A 542 -19.81 47.21 -9.06
C PRO A 542 -18.54 46.67 -9.75
N PHE A 543 -18.53 45.43 -10.26
CA PHE A 543 -17.42 44.89 -11.07
C PHE A 543 -17.45 45.36 -12.55
N ASP A 544 -18.32 46.31 -12.88
CA ASP A 544 -18.25 47.02 -14.16
C ASP A 544 -16.97 47.88 -14.21
N GLN A 545 -16.12 47.65 -15.23
CA GLN A 545 -14.75 48.20 -15.34
C GLN A 545 -14.68 49.74 -15.19
N ARG A 546 -15.78 50.44 -15.48
CA ARG A 546 -15.88 51.90 -15.36
C ARG A 546 -15.92 52.39 -13.91
N GLN A 547 -16.46 51.60 -12.97
CA GLN A 547 -16.55 51.96 -11.55
C GLN A 547 -15.30 51.53 -10.76
N LEU A 548 -14.61 50.48 -11.19
CA LEU A 548 -13.34 50.05 -10.59
C LEU A 548 -12.27 51.14 -10.72
N ASN A 549 -12.16 51.79 -11.88
CA ASN A 549 -11.17 52.88 -12.11
C ASN A 549 -11.46 54.16 -11.31
N THR A 550 -12.68 54.35 -10.81
CA THR A 550 -13.07 55.50 -9.97
C THR A 550 -13.06 55.17 -8.46
N ALA A 551 -13.16 53.89 -8.09
CA ALA A 551 -13.25 53.43 -6.70
C ALA A 551 -11.98 52.75 -6.16
N SER A 552 -10.96 52.51 -6.99
CA SER A 552 -9.78 51.70 -6.65
C SER A 552 -8.76 52.32 -5.69
N THR A 553 -9.09 53.39 -4.96
CA THR A 553 -8.20 54.01 -3.97
C THR A 553 -8.70 54.00 -2.52
N SER A 554 -9.89 53.46 -2.20
CA SER A 554 -10.38 53.50 -0.79
C SER A 554 -11.07 52.25 -0.25
N ARG A 555 -11.09 51.12 -0.97
CA ARG A 555 -11.67 49.89 -0.41
C ARG A 555 -10.69 49.28 0.60
N ASN A 556 -11.07 49.28 1.88
CA ASN A 556 -10.35 48.58 2.94
C ASN A 556 -10.43 47.07 2.70
N VAL A 557 -9.38 46.52 2.09
CA VAL A 557 -9.19 45.07 1.97
C VAL A 557 -8.88 44.51 3.35
N ASN A 558 -9.53 43.40 3.72
CA ASN A 558 -9.19 42.71 4.95
C ASN A 558 -7.83 42.02 4.79
N PRO A 559 -6.77 42.41 5.54
CA PRO A 559 -5.46 41.78 5.40
C PRO A 559 -5.49 40.27 5.67
N GLU A 560 -6.41 39.79 6.53
CA GLU A 560 -6.59 38.36 6.80
C GLU A 560 -7.16 37.59 5.61
N SER A 561 -7.86 38.25 4.66
CA SER A 561 -8.38 37.58 3.46
C SER A 561 -7.27 37.15 2.49
N PHE A 562 -6.08 37.78 2.55
CA PHE A 562 -4.94 37.38 1.72
C PHE A 562 -4.36 36.02 2.11
N LYS A 563 -4.74 35.49 3.29
CA LYS A 563 -4.43 34.12 3.69
C LYS A 563 -5.08 33.10 2.74
N TYR A 564 -6.25 33.40 2.22
CA TYR A 564 -7.02 32.57 1.29
C TYR A 564 -6.71 33.00 -0.16
N VAL A 565 -5.52 32.58 -0.62
CA VAL A 565 -5.00 32.91 -1.96
C VAL A 565 -5.91 32.33 -3.05
N ILE A 566 -5.87 32.95 -4.24
CA ILE A 566 -6.59 32.54 -5.46
C ILE A 566 -6.46 31.02 -5.67
N SER A 567 -7.59 30.30 -5.64
CA SER A 567 -7.67 28.93 -6.11
C SER A 567 -7.57 28.92 -7.64
N PRO A 568 -6.54 28.29 -8.24
CA PRO A 568 -6.43 28.15 -9.68
C PRO A 568 -7.22 26.96 -10.23
N LEU A 569 -7.94 26.23 -9.37
CA LEU A 569 -8.77 25.07 -9.72
C LEU A 569 -10.01 25.48 -10.52
#